data_AF-A0A051TWG5-F1
#
_entry.id   AF-A0A051TWG5-F1
#
_cell.length_a   1.000
_cell.length_b   1.000
_cell.length_c   1.000
_cell.angle_alpha   90.00
_cell.angle_beta   90.00
_cell.angle_gamma   90.00
#
_symmetry.space_group_name_H-M   'P 1'
#
loop_
_entity.id
_entity.type
_entity.pdbx_description
1 polymer ?
#
loop_
_entity_poly.entity_id
_entity_poly.type
_entity_poly.pdbx_seq_one_letter_code
_entity_poly.pdbx_strand_id
1 'polypeptide(L)'
;MARTPDKLRRPGYAPGANAGVGRRGLHTRDRILRCAAEVFLANGFHATSLDAIAKAAHASRATVYQYFAGKEEIFGELSAVAGRDVLAHGEHLGGLGPTVYGVDALHRWLVEWADIYDTHAAVFAEFPGIGTATGLAVIDASAAADQFHQTVTDRLRRTRLRDLEADDAAAALGRIPHMVHLYRYRAMFPLPTRATVTWSLTVALQLMLFPETPADVLQEVAPQVTNVSARSPDPALDSAAATPAALEASGSPIPQDVLSVSSALFAERGYYAVGMEEIAAAADVSRATLYRYFSTKDKILAELTRRAVAEIEKHAAALPVMAAGSLTEWMLGYVRFHRTYRGVIRAWFDGTVAEQLSDADVDHGIGAIHQAVAALLSTVDLPAGIDADVAGAVFAAVLGRMSEPTGASASDSDDERAAELMVKLLRRSLLRS
;
A
#
# COMPACT_ATOMS: atom_id res chain seq x y z
N MET A 1 -48.88 -15.37 29.10
CA MET A 1 -47.91 -16.11 28.26
C MET A 1 -48.07 -15.67 26.82
N ALA A 2 -47.27 -14.68 26.40
CA ALA A 2 -47.22 -14.24 25.00
C ALA A 2 -46.30 -15.19 24.22
N ARG A 3 -46.81 -15.81 23.15
CA ARG A 3 -45.99 -16.57 22.19
C ARG A 3 -45.28 -15.57 21.28
N THR A 4 -43.98 -15.40 21.48
CA THR A 4 -43.09 -14.71 20.55
C THR A 4 -43.08 -15.47 19.22
N PRO A 5 -43.38 -14.85 18.07
CA PRO A 5 -43.19 -15.50 16.79
C PRO A 5 -41.70 -15.58 16.50
N ASP A 6 -41.21 -16.81 16.46
CA ASP A 6 -39.90 -17.22 15.97
C ASP A 6 -39.71 -16.66 14.55
N LYS A 7 -38.78 -15.71 14.39
CA LYS A 7 -38.38 -15.18 13.08
C LYS A 7 -37.52 -16.22 12.39
N LEU A 8 -38.17 -17.27 11.88
CA LEU A 8 -37.57 -18.23 10.97
C LEU A 8 -36.98 -17.48 9.77
N ARG A 9 -35.65 -17.43 9.75
CA ARG A 9 -34.79 -16.94 8.67
C ARG A 9 -35.19 -17.66 7.38
N ARG A 10 -35.68 -16.92 6.38
CA ARG A 10 -36.09 -17.52 5.09
C ARG A 10 -34.84 -18.02 4.33
N PRO A 11 -34.90 -19.22 3.69
CA PRO A 11 -33.79 -19.78 2.92
C PRO A 11 -33.41 -18.90 1.71
N GLY A 12 -32.12 -18.94 1.35
CA GLY A 12 -31.43 -18.03 0.41
C GLY A 12 -32.08 -17.87 -0.96
N TYR A 13 -32.05 -16.62 -1.45
CA TYR A 13 -32.59 -16.20 -2.76
C TYR A 13 -31.52 -16.03 -3.84
N ALA A 14 -30.24 -16.25 -3.53
CA ALA A 14 -29.18 -16.31 -4.54
C ALA A 14 -29.11 -17.74 -5.12
N PRO A 15 -29.30 -17.95 -6.43
CA PRO A 15 -29.06 -19.26 -7.04
C PRO A 15 -27.57 -19.62 -6.93
N GLY A 16 -27.28 -20.85 -6.48
CA GLY A 16 -25.93 -21.39 -6.52
C GLY A 16 -25.48 -21.54 -7.98
N ALA A 17 -24.69 -20.57 -8.44
CA ALA A 17 -24.33 -20.33 -9.83
C ALA A 17 -25.53 -19.95 -10.73
N ASN A 18 -25.32 -18.95 -11.60
CA ASN A 18 -26.29 -18.39 -12.56
C ASN A 18 -26.72 -19.39 -13.67
N ALA A 19 -27.08 -20.62 -13.33
CA ALA A 19 -27.66 -21.60 -14.24
C ALA A 19 -29.09 -21.18 -14.59
N GLY A 20 -29.28 -20.57 -15.77
CA GLY A 20 -30.59 -20.19 -16.29
C GLY A 20 -30.82 -18.69 -16.53
N VAL A 21 -29.82 -17.84 -16.29
CA VAL A 21 -29.93 -16.41 -16.58
C VAL A 21 -29.73 -16.16 -18.09
N GLY A 22 -30.80 -15.77 -18.79
CA GLY A 22 -30.71 -15.42 -20.21
C GLY A 22 -29.83 -14.17 -20.47
N ARG A 23 -29.48 -13.90 -21.73
CA ARG A 23 -28.56 -12.81 -22.15
C ARG A 23 -28.84 -11.45 -21.48
N ARG A 24 -30.10 -11.08 -21.28
CA ARG A 24 -30.48 -9.81 -20.60
C ARG A 24 -30.10 -9.79 -19.11
N GLY A 25 -30.19 -10.93 -18.43
CA GLY A 25 -29.84 -11.01 -17.02
C GLY A 25 -28.32 -10.99 -16.80
N LEU A 26 -27.53 -11.56 -17.72
CA LEU A 26 -26.07 -11.40 -17.72
C LEU A 26 -25.67 -9.93 -17.87
N HIS A 27 -26.25 -9.20 -18.84
CA HIS A 27 -26.01 -7.76 -18.97
C HIS A 27 -26.41 -6.96 -17.71
N THR A 28 -27.50 -7.35 -17.05
CA THR A 28 -27.93 -6.69 -15.80
C THR A 28 -26.94 -6.96 -14.67
N ARG A 29 -26.46 -8.19 -14.55
CA ARG A 29 -25.46 -8.60 -13.57
C ARG A 29 -24.13 -7.88 -13.77
N ASP A 30 -23.63 -7.83 -15.00
CA ASP A 30 -22.38 -7.12 -15.33
C ASP A 30 -22.49 -5.62 -15.04
N ARG A 31 -23.66 -5.03 -15.31
CA ARG A 31 -23.93 -3.63 -14.94
C ARG A 31 -23.89 -3.44 -13.43
N ILE A 32 -24.44 -4.35 -12.63
CA ILE A 32 -24.39 -4.29 -11.17
C ILE A 32 -22.94 -4.40 -10.68
N LEU A 33 -22.14 -5.35 -11.18
CA LEU A 33 -20.73 -5.50 -10.82
C LEU A 33 -19.91 -4.23 -11.10
N ARG A 34 -20.04 -3.69 -12.32
CA ARG A 34 -19.31 -2.47 -12.71
C ARG A 34 -19.69 -1.27 -11.84
N CYS A 35 -20.99 -1.02 -11.65
CA CYS A 35 -21.44 0.07 -10.78
C CYS A 35 -21.05 -0.17 -9.31
N ALA A 36 -21.00 -1.42 -8.85
CA ALA A 36 -20.52 -1.72 -7.51
C ALA A 36 -19.03 -1.40 -7.35
N ALA A 37 -18.19 -1.71 -8.34
CA ALA A 37 -16.78 -1.34 -8.33
C ALA A 37 -16.60 0.19 -8.22
N GLU A 38 -17.36 0.97 -8.99
CA GLU A 38 -17.36 2.44 -8.90
C GLU A 38 -17.74 2.93 -7.48
N VAL A 39 -18.78 2.35 -6.88
CA VAL A 39 -19.26 2.72 -5.53
C VAL A 39 -18.26 2.30 -4.45
N PHE A 40 -17.65 1.12 -4.57
CA PHE A 40 -16.60 0.66 -3.65
C PHE A 40 -15.37 1.57 -3.72
N LEU A 41 -14.91 1.92 -4.91
CA LEU A 41 -13.76 2.82 -5.06
C LEU A 41 -14.03 4.20 -4.45
N ALA A 42 -15.26 4.71 -4.56
CA ALA A 42 -15.62 6.02 -4.04
C ALA A 42 -15.81 6.06 -2.52
N ASN A 43 -16.38 5.00 -1.93
CA ASN A 43 -16.81 5.00 -0.52
C ASN A 43 -16.01 4.05 0.37
N GLY A 44 -15.16 3.22 -0.20
CA GLY A 44 -14.59 2.05 0.46
C GLY A 44 -15.58 0.91 0.65
N PHE A 45 -15.08 -0.28 0.98
CA PHE A 45 -15.90 -1.48 1.18
C PHE A 45 -16.88 -1.33 2.35
N HIS A 46 -16.42 -0.80 3.48
CA HIS A 46 -17.21 -0.73 4.71
C HIS A 46 -18.38 0.26 4.60
N ALA A 47 -18.16 1.47 4.07
CA ALA A 47 -19.22 2.46 3.93
C ALA A 47 -20.16 2.21 2.75
N THR A 48 -19.80 1.31 1.83
CA THR A 48 -20.68 0.91 0.72
C THR A 48 -21.89 0.10 1.20
N SER A 49 -23.08 0.47 0.70
CA SER A 49 -24.35 -0.24 0.95
C SER A 49 -24.95 -0.80 -0.35
N LEU A 50 -25.75 -1.86 -0.23
CA LEU A 50 -26.49 -2.44 -1.36
C LEU A 50 -27.47 -1.44 -1.99
N ASP A 51 -28.00 -0.49 -1.24
CA ASP A 51 -28.88 0.56 -1.77
C ASP A 51 -28.09 1.55 -2.63
N ALA A 52 -26.88 1.92 -2.22
CA ALA A 52 -25.99 2.75 -3.02
C ALA A 52 -25.64 2.06 -4.34
N ILE A 53 -25.30 0.77 -4.30
CA ILE A 53 -25.04 -0.05 -5.50
C ILE A 53 -26.28 -0.13 -6.40
N ALA A 54 -27.46 -0.42 -5.83
CA ALA A 54 -28.71 -0.50 -6.59
C ALA A 54 -29.01 0.83 -7.29
N LYS A 55 -28.87 1.95 -6.56
CA LYS A 55 -29.05 3.31 -7.09
C LYS A 55 -28.09 3.61 -8.24
N ALA A 56 -26.79 3.36 -8.06
CA ALA A 56 -25.76 3.57 -9.08
C ALA A 56 -26.03 2.71 -10.33
N ALA A 57 -26.49 1.47 -10.11
CA ALA A 57 -26.84 0.57 -11.19
C ALA A 57 -28.21 0.88 -11.82
N HIS A 58 -28.97 1.90 -11.38
CA HIS A 58 -30.36 2.11 -11.83
C HIS A 58 -31.20 0.81 -11.72
N ALA A 59 -31.04 0.09 -10.61
CA ALA A 59 -31.74 -1.15 -10.30
C ALA A 59 -32.48 -1.03 -8.96
N SER A 60 -33.46 -1.89 -8.73
CA SER A 60 -34.07 -2.00 -7.40
C SER A 60 -33.17 -2.83 -6.47
N ARG A 61 -33.27 -2.61 -5.15
CA ARG A 61 -32.61 -3.47 -4.16
C ARG A 61 -32.97 -4.94 -4.35
N ALA A 62 -34.23 -5.23 -4.67
CA ALA A 62 -34.70 -6.58 -4.99
C ALA A 62 -34.00 -7.17 -6.22
N THR A 63 -33.74 -6.35 -7.26
CA THR A 63 -32.98 -6.76 -8.45
C THR A 63 -31.53 -7.08 -8.10
N VAL A 64 -30.88 -6.33 -7.22
CA VAL A 64 -29.51 -6.68 -6.78
C VAL A 64 -29.52 -8.03 -6.05
N TYR A 65 -30.49 -8.24 -5.16
CA TYR A 65 -30.65 -9.52 -4.44
C TYR A 65 -30.95 -10.73 -5.33
N GLN A 66 -31.47 -10.52 -6.55
CA GLN A 66 -31.64 -11.61 -7.52
C GLN A 66 -30.32 -12.21 -7.99
N TYR A 67 -29.25 -11.41 -7.98
CA TYR A 67 -27.94 -11.82 -8.50
C TYR A 67 -26.90 -12.01 -7.40
N PHE A 68 -27.02 -11.29 -6.28
CA PHE A 68 -26.04 -11.30 -5.21
C PHE A 68 -26.71 -11.27 -3.83
N ALA A 69 -26.30 -12.17 -2.94
CA ALA A 69 -26.75 -12.25 -1.55
C ALA A 69 -26.30 -11.05 -0.71
N GLY A 70 -25.21 -10.39 -1.07
CA GLY A 70 -24.61 -9.30 -0.31
C GLY A 70 -23.51 -8.57 -1.06
N LYS A 71 -23.00 -7.49 -0.45
CA LYS A 71 -21.87 -6.73 -1.01
C LYS A 71 -20.57 -7.53 -0.94
N GLU A 72 -20.49 -8.45 0.01
CA GLU A 72 -19.41 -9.41 0.22
C GLU A 72 -19.27 -10.35 -0.99
N GLU A 73 -20.39 -10.85 -1.53
CA GLU A 73 -20.37 -11.72 -2.73
C GLU A 73 -19.96 -10.94 -3.98
N ILE A 74 -20.49 -9.72 -4.14
CA ILE A 74 -20.10 -8.81 -5.23
C ILE A 74 -18.60 -8.54 -5.19
N PHE A 75 -18.08 -8.15 -4.03
CA PHE A 75 -16.67 -7.82 -3.86
C PHE A 75 -15.79 -9.07 -4.01
N GLY A 76 -16.22 -10.23 -3.49
CA GLY A 76 -15.53 -11.51 -3.69
C GLY A 76 -15.41 -11.91 -5.17
N GLU A 77 -16.44 -11.67 -5.97
CA GLU A 77 -16.36 -11.87 -7.41
C GLU A 77 -15.39 -10.91 -8.11
N LEU A 78 -15.42 -9.62 -7.75
CA LEU A 78 -14.47 -8.63 -8.28
C LEU A 78 -13.02 -9.03 -7.92
N SER A 79 -12.77 -9.42 -6.67
CA SER A 79 -11.45 -9.90 -6.22
C SER A 79 -11.02 -11.17 -6.94
N ALA A 80 -11.94 -12.10 -7.22
CA ALA A 80 -11.61 -13.32 -7.96
C ALA A 80 -11.23 -13.04 -9.43
N VAL A 81 -11.84 -12.04 -10.07
CA VAL A 81 -11.44 -11.60 -11.42
C VAL A 81 -10.06 -10.94 -11.35
N ALA A 82 -9.87 -9.98 -10.45
CA ALA A 82 -8.59 -9.30 -10.25
C ALA A 82 -7.44 -10.29 -9.99
N GLY A 83 -7.66 -11.27 -9.10
CA GLY A 83 -6.67 -12.31 -8.80
C GLY A 83 -6.27 -13.13 -10.02
N ARG A 84 -7.21 -13.50 -10.91
CA ARG A 84 -6.86 -14.21 -12.16
C ARG A 84 -6.03 -13.36 -13.10
N ASP A 85 -6.37 -12.09 -13.26
CA ASP A 85 -5.65 -11.18 -14.14
C ASP A 85 -4.24 -10.89 -13.61
N VAL A 86 -4.08 -10.71 -12.29
CA VAL A 86 -2.78 -10.57 -11.62
C VAL A 86 -1.91 -11.81 -11.82
N LEU A 87 -2.47 -13.01 -11.64
CA LEU A 87 -1.72 -14.25 -11.84
C LEU A 87 -1.29 -14.43 -13.30
N ALA A 88 -2.20 -14.17 -14.25
CA ALA A 88 -1.88 -14.22 -15.68
C ALA A 88 -0.76 -13.22 -16.04
N HIS A 89 -0.79 -12.03 -15.47
CA HIS A 89 0.23 -11.00 -15.67
C HIS A 89 1.62 -11.43 -15.15
N GLY A 90 1.68 -12.13 -14.02
CA GLY A 90 2.94 -12.73 -13.53
C GLY A 90 3.55 -13.72 -14.54
N GLU A 91 2.70 -14.49 -15.24
CA GLU A 91 3.14 -15.42 -16.28
C GLU A 91 3.59 -14.73 -17.58
N HIS A 92 3.24 -13.47 -17.79
CA HIS A 92 3.64 -12.70 -18.97
C HIS A 92 4.98 -11.98 -18.81
N LEU A 93 5.62 -12.04 -17.63
CA LEU A 93 6.94 -11.44 -17.44
C LEU A 93 7.96 -12.12 -18.37
N GLY A 94 8.44 -11.35 -19.34
CA GLY A 94 9.41 -11.76 -20.35
C GLY A 94 10.85 -11.77 -19.85
N GLY A 95 11.79 -12.05 -20.76
CA GLY A 95 13.22 -11.98 -20.45
C GLY A 95 13.67 -10.54 -20.22
N LEU A 96 14.21 -10.26 -19.04
CA LEU A 96 14.73 -8.94 -18.67
C LEU A 96 16.26 -8.86 -18.85
N GLY A 97 16.78 -7.65 -18.98
CA GLY A 97 18.21 -7.39 -19.03
C GLY A 97 18.54 -5.95 -19.40
N PRO A 98 19.83 -5.54 -19.33
CA PRO A 98 20.29 -4.20 -19.69
C PRO A 98 20.41 -4.03 -21.22
N THR A 99 19.31 -4.31 -21.94
CA THR A 99 19.24 -4.27 -23.41
C THR A 99 17.93 -3.61 -23.85
N VAL A 100 17.88 -3.10 -25.08
CA VAL A 100 16.66 -2.50 -25.66
C VAL A 100 15.46 -3.43 -25.51
N TYR A 101 15.64 -4.72 -25.84
CA TYR A 101 14.60 -5.74 -25.67
C TYR A 101 14.16 -5.91 -24.21
N GLY A 102 15.11 -5.96 -23.28
CA GLY A 102 14.81 -6.14 -21.85
C GLY A 102 14.05 -4.96 -21.24
N VAL A 103 14.45 -3.73 -21.61
CA VAL A 103 13.77 -2.49 -21.18
C VAL A 103 12.37 -2.40 -21.78
N ASP A 104 12.21 -2.70 -23.07
CA ASP A 104 10.90 -2.74 -23.73
C ASP A 104 9.99 -3.81 -23.12
N ALA A 105 10.51 -5.00 -22.81
CA ALA A 105 9.77 -6.06 -22.15
C ALA A 105 9.27 -5.62 -20.77
N LEU A 106 10.12 -4.97 -19.96
CA LEU A 106 9.73 -4.41 -18.67
C LEU A 106 8.68 -3.30 -18.84
N HIS A 107 8.87 -2.40 -19.82
CA HIS A 107 7.93 -1.31 -20.07
C HIS A 107 6.54 -1.84 -20.41
N ARG A 108 6.44 -2.78 -21.36
CA ARG A 108 5.16 -3.39 -21.75
C ARG A 108 4.50 -4.12 -20.60
N TRP A 109 5.28 -4.82 -19.77
CA TRP A 109 4.77 -5.47 -18.57
C TRP A 109 4.20 -4.43 -17.58
N LEU A 110 4.89 -3.30 -17.35
CA LEU A 110 4.36 -2.24 -16.48
C LEU A 110 3.16 -1.48 -17.07
N VAL A 111 3.04 -1.40 -18.41
CA VAL A 111 1.83 -0.88 -19.08
C VAL A 111 0.64 -1.79 -18.81
N GLU A 112 0.82 -3.11 -18.98
CA GLU A 112 -0.20 -4.12 -18.67
C GLU A 112 -0.59 -4.08 -17.19
N TRP A 113 0.38 -3.96 -16.27
CA TRP A 113 0.10 -3.77 -14.84
C TRP A 113 -0.79 -2.56 -14.60
N ALA A 114 -0.49 -1.43 -15.25
CA ALA A 114 -1.28 -0.22 -15.12
C ALA A 114 -2.71 -0.39 -15.67
N ASP A 115 -2.93 -1.18 -16.73
CA ASP A 115 -4.27 -1.50 -17.24
C ASP A 115 -5.05 -2.38 -16.26
N ILE A 116 -4.38 -3.37 -15.66
CA ILE A 116 -4.95 -4.25 -14.64
C ILE A 116 -5.32 -3.44 -13.40
N TYR A 117 -4.43 -2.56 -12.95
CA TYR A 117 -4.69 -1.69 -11.81
C TYR A 117 -5.90 -0.80 -12.07
N ASP A 118 -5.97 -0.18 -13.24
CA ASP A 118 -7.06 0.72 -13.58
C ASP A 118 -8.41 0.00 -13.64
N THR A 119 -8.41 -1.23 -14.16
CA THR A 119 -9.59 -2.10 -14.26
C THR A 119 -10.08 -2.54 -12.87
N HIS A 120 -9.17 -2.82 -11.95
CA HIS A 120 -9.45 -3.42 -10.64
C HIS A 120 -9.19 -2.49 -9.46
N ALA A 121 -9.15 -1.17 -9.68
CA ALA A 121 -8.77 -0.18 -8.67
C ALA A 121 -9.61 -0.28 -7.39
N ALA A 122 -10.91 -0.59 -7.53
CA ALA A 122 -11.81 -0.81 -6.39
C ALA A 122 -11.38 -1.96 -5.47
N VAL A 123 -10.76 -3.00 -6.04
CA VAL A 123 -10.21 -4.12 -5.28
C VAL A 123 -8.86 -3.70 -4.67
N PHE A 124 -7.95 -3.16 -5.46
CA PHE A 124 -6.60 -2.82 -4.99
C PHE A 124 -6.57 -1.70 -3.95
N ALA A 125 -7.51 -0.77 -3.99
CA ALA A 125 -7.64 0.29 -2.99
C ALA A 125 -7.95 -0.23 -1.58
N GLU A 126 -8.57 -1.42 -1.48
CA GLU A 126 -8.88 -2.13 -0.23
C GLU A 126 -7.73 -3.06 0.22
N PHE A 127 -6.73 -3.29 -0.62
CA PHE A 127 -5.55 -4.11 -0.32
C PHE A 127 -4.26 -3.30 -0.53
N PRO A 128 -4.00 -2.28 0.31
CA PRO A 128 -2.79 -1.47 0.17
C PRO A 128 -1.49 -2.29 0.37
N GLY A 129 -1.55 -3.40 1.11
CA GLY A 129 -0.41 -4.29 1.37
C GLY A 129 -0.49 -5.64 0.66
N ILE A 130 -0.12 -5.72 -0.62
CA ILE A 130 0.18 -7.02 -1.26
C ILE A 130 1.33 -7.68 -0.48
N GLY A 131 1.07 -8.82 0.18
CA GLY A 131 2.06 -9.63 0.89
C GLY A 131 2.14 -9.44 2.42
N THR A 132 1.21 -8.72 3.05
CA THR A 132 1.12 -8.66 4.53
C THR A 132 -0.26 -9.05 5.02
N ALA A 133 -0.34 -10.24 5.60
CA ALA A 133 -1.38 -10.80 6.47
C ALA A 133 -2.77 -10.12 6.49
N THR A 134 -3.75 -10.90 5.99
CA THR A 134 -5.21 -10.75 6.10
C THR A 134 -5.81 -9.50 5.46
N GLY A 135 -6.34 -9.71 4.26
CA GLY A 135 -7.39 -8.88 3.69
C GLY A 135 -8.69 -8.90 4.51
N LEU A 136 -9.74 -8.22 4.04
CA LEU A 136 -11.11 -8.36 4.57
C LEU A 136 -11.37 -9.82 4.96
N ALA A 137 -11.85 -10.09 6.19
CA ALA A 137 -11.99 -11.44 6.76
C ALA A 137 -12.82 -12.44 5.89
N VAL A 138 -13.44 -11.96 4.82
CA VAL A 138 -14.24 -12.72 3.86
C VAL A 138 -13.45 -13.13 2.60
N ILE A 139 -12.31 -12.49 2.29
CA ILE A 139 -11.55 -12.71 1.05
C ILE A 139 -10.05 -12.85 1.35
N ASP A 140 -9.51 -14.01 0.99
CA ASP A 140 -8.07 -14.26 1.03
C ASP A 140 -7.38 -13.73 -0.24
N ALA A 141 -7.07 -12.42 -0.24
CA ALA A 141 -6.26 -11.81 -1.29
C ALA A 141 -4.77 -12.22 -1.21
N SER A 142 -4.33 -12.83 -0.10
CA SER A 142 -2.92 -13.17 0.11
C SER A 142 -2.47 -14.33 -0.76
N ALA A 143 -3.32 -15.34 -0.99
CA ALA A 143 -2.99 -16.48 -1.85
C ALA A 143 -2.60 -16.07 -3.29
N ALA A 144 -3.36 -15.15 -3.91
CA ALA A 144 -3.06 -14.68 -5.26
C ALA A 144 -1.79 -13.83 -5.31
N ALA A 145 -1.57 -12.99 -4.28
CA ALA A 145 -0.36 -12.20 -4.12
C ALA A 145 0.90 -13.08 -3.97
N ASP A 146 0.84 -14.09 -3.12
CA ASP A 146 1.95 -15.01 -2.86
C ASP A 146 2.29 -15.83 -4.10
N GLN A 147 1.27 -16.32 -4.81
CA GLN A 147 1.48 -17.05 -6.07
C GLN A 147 2.02 -16.16 -7.18
N PHE A 148 1.56 -14.91 -7.30
CA PHE A 148 2.13 -13.92 -8.21
C PHE A 148 3.61 -13.68 -7.90
N HIS A 149 3.93 -13.43 -6.62
CA HIS A 149 5.30 -13.21 -6.16
C HIS A 149 6.19 -14.42 -6.50
N GLN A 150 5.76 -15.63 -6.17
CA GLN A 150 6.48 -16.87 -6.48
C GLN A 150 6.73 -17.03 -7.99
N THR A 151 5.72 -16.75 -8.81
CA THR A 151 5.82 -16.83 -10.28
C THR A 151 6.86 -15.86 -10.83
N VAL A 152 6.84 -14.62 -10.36
CA VAL A 152 7.82 -13.57 -10.74
C VAL A 152 9.22 -13.95 -10.26
N THR A 153 9.37 -14.40 -9.01
CA THR A 153 10.64 -14.91 -8.47
C THR A 153 11.22 -16.01 -9.35
N ASP A 154 10.44 -17.02 -9.72
CA ASP A 154 10.93 -18.15 -10.52
C ASP A 154 11.39 -17.74 -11.92
N ARG A 155 10.80 -16.69 -12.48
CA ARG A 155 11.24 -16.09 -13.74
C ARG A 155 12.54 -15.31 -13.56
N LEU A 156 12.65 -14.53 -12.49
CA LEU A 156 13.85 -13.76 -12.16
C LEU A 156 15.05 -14.65 -11.78
N ARG A 157 14.84 -15.84 -11.22
CA ARG A 157 15.92 -16.83 -10.99
C ARG A 157 16.63 -17.25 -12.28
N ARG A 158 15.98 -17.12 -13.44
CA ARG A 158 16.58 -17.39 -14.76
C ARG A 158 17.27 -16.16 -15.36
N THR A 159 17.15 -15.01 -14.71
CA THR A 159 17.71 -13.73 -15.14
C THR A 159 19.01 -13.47 -14.39
N ARG A 160 20.02 -12.92 -15.09
CA ARG A 160 21.32 -12.62 -14.48
C ARG A 160 21.26 -11.29 -13.74
N LEU A 161 20.81 -11.32 -12.49
CA LEU A 161 20.87 -10.17 -11.57
C LEU A 161 22.25 -10.06 -10.93
N ARG A 162 22.74 -8.84 -10.71
CA ARG A 162 23.99 -8.56 -9.99
C ARG A 162 23.68 -8.06 -8.59
N ASP A 163 24.25 -8.69 -7.57
CA ASP A 163 24.18 -8.31 -6.15
C ASP A 163 22.75 -8.00 -5.63
N LEU A 164 21.74 -8.70 -6.17
CA LEU A 164 20.33 -8.58 -5.81
C LEU A 164 19.68 -9.96 -5.92
N GLU A 165 19.02 -10.39 -4.85
CA GLU A 165 18.32 -11.68 -4.80
C GLU A 165 17.04 -11.64 -5.64
N ALA A 166 16.63 -12.79 -6.16
CA ALA A 166 15.43 -12.88 -7.00
C ALA A 166 14.14 -12.51 -6.23
N ASP A 167 14.05 -12.88 -4.94
CA ASP A 167 12.90 -12.54 -4.09
C ASP A 167 12.84 -11.01 -3.83
N ASP A 168 13.98 -10.38 -3.57
CA ASP A 168 14.07 -8.92 -3.41
C ASP A 168 13.66 -8.18 -4.69
N ALA A 169 14.11 -8.67 -5.84
CA ALA A 169 13.75 -8.12 -7.15
C ALA A 169 12.26 -8.33 -7.47
N ALA A 170 11.69 -9.49 -7.15
CA ALA A 170 10.27 -9.78 -7.33
C ALA A 170 9.40 -8.89 -6.41
N ALA A 171 9.83 -8.69 -5.17
CA ALA A 171 9.18 -7.77 -4.24
C ALA A 171 9.21 -6.33 -4.76
N ALA A 172 10.34 -5.85 -5.29
CA ALA A 172 10.44 -4.53 -5.90
C ALA A 172 9.51 -4.38 -7.12
N LEU A 173 9.48 -5.36 -8.04
CA LEU A 173 8.62 -5.35 -9.22
C LEU A 173 7.13 -5.42 -8.89
N GLY A 174 6.73 -6.08 -7.81
CA GLY A 174 5.32 -6.18 -7.41
C GLY A 174 4.86 -5.01 -6.53
N ARG A 175 5.63 -4.68 -5.49
CA ARG A 175 5.19 -3.74 -4.44
C ARG A 175 5.31 -2.28 -4.87
N ILE A 176 6.36 -1.90 -5.58
CA ILE A 176 6.60 -0.49 -5.95
C ILE A 176 5.55 0.00 -6.96
N PRO A 177 5.30 -0.69 -8.11
CA PRO A 177 4.24 -0.29 -9.02
C PRO A 177 2.85 -0.26 -8.38
N HIS A 178 2.54 -1.25 -7.53
CA HIS A 178 1.27 -1.30 -6.80
C HIS A 178 1.06 -0.03 -5.97
N MET A 179 2.05 0.36 -5.17
CA MET A 179 1.95 1.56 -4.34
C MET A 179 1.88 2.85 -5.13
N VAL A 180 2.70 3.00 -6.18
CA VAL A 180 2.65 4.22 -7.01
C VAL A 180 1.28 4.38 -7.68
N HIS A 181 0.64 3.28 -8.11
CA HIS A 181 -0.73 3.32 -8.62
C HIS A 181 -1.75 3.62 -7.53
N LEU A 182 -1.59 3.06 -6.33
CA LEU A 182 -2.44 3.39 -5.18
C LEU A 182 -2.38 4.88 -4.85
N TYR A 183 -1.17 5.46 -4.81
CA TYR A 183 -0.94 6.88 -4.60
C TYR A 183 -1.63 7.75 -5.65
N ARG A 184 -1.61 7.30 -6.91
CA ARG A 184 -2.32 7.95 -8.03
C ARG A 184 -3.84 7.96 -7.81
N TYR A 185 -4.41 6.82 -7.42
CA TYR A 185 -5.85 6.68 -7.18
C TYR A 185 -6.33 7.43 -5.93
N ARG A 186 -5.48 7.55 -4.91
CA ARG A 186 -5.76 8.30 -3.68
C ARG A 186 -5.35 9.78 -3.75
N ALA A 187 -4.81 10.23 -4.88
CA ALA A 187 -4.29 11.59 -5.07
C ALA A 187 -3.28 12.03 -3.99
N MET A 188 -2.47 11.09 -3.49
CA MET A 188 -1.48 11.35 -2.42
C MET A 188 -0.26 12.13 -2.90
N PHE A 189 -0.01 12.10 -4.21
CA PHE A 189 1.08 12.80 -4.89
C PHE A 189 0.51 13.49 -6.13
N PRO A 190 1.09 14.63 -6.56
CA PRO A 190 0.70 15.31 -7.79
C PRO A 190 1.23 14.59 -9.05
N LEU A 191 0.98 13.28 -9.15
CA LEU A 191 1.57 12.44 -10.18
C LEU A 191 1.13 12.90 -11.60
N PRO A 192 2.06 12.83 -12.57
CA PRO A 192 1.80 13.22 -13.96
C PRO A 192 0.89 12.20 -14.66
N THR A 193 0.82 12.29 -15.99
CA THR A 193 0.02 11.37 -16.80
C THR A 193 0.40 9.91 -16.54
N ARG A 194 -0.56 8.99 -16.72
CA ARG A 194 -0.31 7.55 -16.62
C ARG A 194 0.90 7.10 -17.43
N ALA A 195 1.07 7.61 -18.66
CA ALA A 195 2.21 7.28 -19.51
C ALA A 195 3.55 7.72 -18.88
N THR A 196 3.61 8.93 -18.33
CA THR A 196 4.80 9.44 -17.61
C THR A 196 5.10 8.58 -16.37
N VAL A 197 4.07 8.26 -15.56
CA VAL A 197 4.22 7.40 -14.37
C VAL A 197 4.79 6.02 -14.76
N THR A 198 4.20 5.37 -15.76
CA THR A 198 4.64 4.04 -16.21
C THR A 198 6.07 4.08 -16.77
N TRP A 199 6.43 5.12 -17.52
CA TRP A 199 7.80 5.25 -18.03
C TRP A 199 8.82 5.51 -16.91
N SER A 200 8.52 6.42 -15.98
CA SER A 200 9.40 6.67 -14.83
C SER A 200 9.55 5.44 -13.94
N LEU A 201 8.50 4.65 -13.73
CA LEU A 201 8.58 3.33 -13.07
C LEU A 201 9.47 2.35 -13.85
N THR A 202 9.37 2.35 -15.18
CA THR A 202 10.20 1.51 -16.05
C THR A 202 11.67 1.83 -15.84
N VAL A 203 12.06 3.11 -15.92
CA VAL A 203 13.44 3.54 -15.72
C VAL A 203 13.91 3.23 -14.29
N ALA A 204 13.13 3.56 -13.27
CA ALA A 204 13.51 3.32 -11.88
C ALA A 204 13.73 1.82 -11.59
N LEU A 205 12.78 0.96 -11.97
CA LEU A 205 12.87 -0.49 -11.75
C LEU A 205 13.95 -1.14 -12.62
N GLN A 206 14.11 -0.69 -13.87
CA GLN A 206 15.20 -1.15 -14.73
C GLN A 206 16.56 -0.89 -14.07
N LEU A 207 16.76 0.30 -13.51
CA LEU A 207 18.02 0.66 -12.86
C LEU A 207 18.19 -0.05 -11.50
N MET A 208 17.11 -0.32 -10.76
CA MET A 208 17.17 -1.14 -9.55
C MET A 208 17.66 -2.57 -9.84
N LEU A 209 17.14 -3.21 -10.89
CA LEU A 209 17.47 -4.58 -11.28
C LEU A 209 18.82 -4.66 -12.03
N PHE A 210 19.07 -3.70 -12.93
CA PHE A 210 20.22 -3.64 -13.84
C PHE A 210 20.85 -2.23 -13.81
N PRO A 211 21.58 -1.88 -12.75
CA PRO A 211 22.15 -0.53 -12.58
C PRO A 211 23.14 -0.13 -13.68
N GLU A 212 23.70 -1.11 -14.39
CA GLU A 212 24.60 -0.96 -15.53
C GLU A 212 23.89 -0.67 -16.86
N THR A 213 22.55 -0.57 -16.88
CA THR A 213 21.80 -0.29 -18.12
C THR A 213 22.29 1.00 -18.77
N PRO A 214 22.78 0.95 -20.02
CA PRO A 214 23.26 2.14 -20.72
C PRO A 214 22.16 3.20 -20.94
N ALA A 215 22.54 4.48 -20.90
CA ALA A 215 21.59 5.58 -21.06
C ALA A 215 21.00 5.66 -22.48
N ASP A 216 21.78 5.29 -23.51
CA ASP A 216 21.34 5.20 -24.90
C ASP A 216 20.28 4.10 -25.09
N VAL A 217 20.42 2.97 -24.41
CA VAL A 217 19.40 1.91 -24.38
C VAL A 217 18.06 2.43 -23.82
N LEU A 218 18.10 3.21 -22.73
CA LEU A 218 16.90 3.83 -22.17
C LEU A 218 16.29 4.86 -23.12
N GLN A 219 17.12 5.66 -23.80
CA GLN A 219 16.70 6.67 -24.78
C GLN A 219 16.08 6.03 -26.03
N GLU A 220 16.60 4.89 -26.49
CA GLU A 220 16.09 4.20 -27.68
C GLU A 220 14.68 3.63 -27.46
N VAL A 221 14.38 3.15 -26.25
CA VAL A 221 13.05 2.64 -25.89
C VAL A 221 12.10 3.76 -25.48
N ALA A 222 12.62 4.93 -25.08
CA ALA A 222 11.82 6.02 -24.54
C ALA A 222 10.62 6.34 -25.45
N PRO A 223 9.38 6.25 -24.93
CA PRO A 223 8.21 6.60 -25.72
C PRO A 223 8.30 8.08 -26.12
N GLN A 224 7.76 8.43 -27.30
CA GLN A 224 7.66 9.83 -27.75
C GLN A 224 6.61 10.58 -26.91
N VAL A 225 6.88 10.73 -25.61
CA VAL A 225 6.05 11.49 -24.69
C VAL A 225 6.59 12.90 -24.71
N THR A 226 5.82 13.80 -25.32
CA THR A 226 6.04 15.24 -25.18
C THR A 226 5.88 15.61 -23.71
N ASN A 227 6.98 15.94 -23.04
CA ASN A 227 6.94 16.57 -21.73
C ASN A 227 6.16 17.88 -21.86
N VAL A 228 4.91 17.90 -21.39
CA VAL A 228 4.21 19.15 -21.11
C VAL A 228 4.71 19.63 -19.76
N SER A 229 5.90 20.21 -19.76
CA SER A 229 6.37 20.99 -18.62
C SER A 229 5.68 22.35 -18.68
N ALA A 230 4.61 22.51 -17.90
CA ALA A 230 4.07 23.81 -17.57
C ALA A 230 3.21 23.72 -16.30
N ARG A 231 3.78 24.10 -15.16
CA ARG A 231 3.06 24.88 -14.15
C ARG A 231 4.02 25.76 -13.37
N SER A 232 3.72 27.04 -13.38
CA SER A 232 4.32 28.06 -12.53
C SER A 232 3.94 27.82 -11.07
N PRO A 233 4.79 28.22 -10.11
CA PRO A 233 4.46 28.14 -8.69
C PRO A 233 3.47 29.26 -8.31
N ASP A 234 2.40 28.92 -7.61
CA ASP A 234 1.57 29.89 -6.86
C ASP A 234 1.97 29.79 -5.37
N PRO A 235 2.10 30.91 -4.63
CA PRO A 235 2.78 30.92 -3.36
C PRO A 235 1.85 30.78 -2.14
N ALA A 236 2.50 30.44 -1.02
CA ALA A 236 2.11 30.66 0.37
C ALA A 236 1.09 29.69 0.99
N LEU A 237 1.60 28.74 1.78
CA LEU A 237 1.03 28.44 3.09
C LEU A 237 1.92 29.07 4.15
N ASP A 238 1.36 30.07 4.82
CA ASP A 238 1.99 30.80 5.92
C ASP A 238 2.29 29.87 7.10
N SER A 239 3.54 29.96 7.55
CA SER A 239 4.06 29.35 8.76
C SER A 239 3.55 30.11 9.99
N ALA A 240 2.83 29.41 10.88
CA ALA A 240 2.69 29.83 12.26
C ALA A 240 3.33 28.75 13.17
N ALA A 241 4.55 29.04 13.59
CA ALA A 241 5.30 28.25 14.56
C ALA A 241 4.59 28.24 15.92
N ALA A 242 4.44 27.06 16.50
CA ALA A 242 4.22 26.87 17.92
C ALA A 242 5.13 25.74 18.42
N THR A 243 6.15 26.09 19.20
CA THR A 243 6.98 25.14 19.94
C THR A 243 6.18 24.57 21.11
N PRO A 244 6.29 23.25 21.39
CA PRO A 244 6.26 22.83 22.78
C PRO A 244 7.48 21.98 23.19
N ALA A 245 8.00 22.41 24.34
CA ALA A 245 8.90 21.80 25.30
C ALA A 245 9.21 20.30 25.19
N ALA A 246 10.51 20.00 25.29
CA ALA A 246 11.07 18.71 25.60
C ALA A 246 10.56 18.18 26.96
N LEU A 247 10.13 16.92 26.97
CA LEU A 247 9.99 16.11 28.18
C LEU A 247 10.72 14.79 27.95
N GLU A 248 11.75 14.59 28.78
CA GLU A 248 12.59 13.41 28.82
C GLU A 248 11.78 12.15 29.17
N ALA A 249 12.13 11.05 28.50
CA ALA A 249 11.52 9.75 28.69
C ALA A 249 11.97 9.12 30.03
N SER A 250 11.04 9.02 30.97
CA SER A 250 11.11 8.03 32.05
C SER A 250 9.72 7.48 32.29
N GLY A 251 9.32 6.53 31.43
CA GLY A 251 8.07 5.78 31.58
C GLY A 251 8.33 4.46 32.29
N SER A 252 7.40 4.04 33.14
CA SER A 252 7.34 2.65 33.60
C SER A 252 7.34 1.69 32.39
N PRO A 253 7.99 0.52 32.46
CA PRO A 253 8.03 -0.44 31.35
C PRO A 253 6.62 -0.88 30.89
N ILE A 254 5.66 -0.92 31.82
CA ILE A 254 4.29 -1.42 31.60
C ILE A 254 3.53 -0.67 30.49
N PRO A 255 3.38 0.67 30.51
CA PRO A 255 2.81 1.41 29.38
C PRO A 255 3.47 1.13 28.03
N GLN A 256 4.78 0.91 28.02
CA GLN A 256 5.56 0.69 26.79
C GLN A 256 5.29 -0.70 26.22
N ASP A 257 5.21 -1.72 27.08
CA ASP A 257 4.84 -3.08 26.72
C ASP A 257 3.43 -3.16 26.13
N VAL A 258 2.47 -2.47 26.78
CA VAL A 258 1.09 -2.38 26.28
C VAL A 258 1.05 -1.76 24.88
N LEU A 259 1.79 -0.67 24.64
CA LEU A 259 1.83 0.00 23.34
C LEU A 259 2.45 -0.90 22.26
N SER A 260 3.58 -1.54 22.56
CA SER A 260 4.29 -2.45 21.64
C SER A 260 3.40 -3.62 21.21
N VAL A 261 2.81 -4.31 22.19
CA VAL A 261 1.89 -5.43 21.94
C VAL A 261 0.66 -4.98 21.16
N SER A 262 0.09 -3.82 21.50
CA SER A 262 -1.08 -3.30 20.77
C SER A 262 -0.75 -3.01 19.30
N SER A 263 0.40 -2.39 19.01
CA SER A 263 0.86 -2.15 17.63
C SER A 263 1.02 -3.46 16.86
N ALA A 264 1.60 -4.49 17.50
CA ALA A 264 1.75 -5.82 16.90
C ALA A 264 0.40 -6.46 16.57
N LEU A 265 -0.54 -6.46 17.52
CA LEU A 265 -1.88 -7.02 17.34
C LEU A 265 -2.68 -6.28 16.26
N PHE A 266 -2.63 -4.95 16.22
CA PHE A 266 -3.29 -4.17 15.17
C PHE A 266 -2.71 -4.46 13.78
N ALA A 267 -1.40 -4.66 13.69
CA ALA A 267 -0.76 -5.01 12.44
C ALA A 267 -1.10 -6.42 11.96
N GLU A 268 -1.28 -7.37 12.87
CA GLU A 268 -1.61 -8.75 12.51
C GLU A 268 -3.09 -8.92 12.17
N ARG A 269 -3.98 -8.36 12.98
CA ARG A 269 -5.42 -8.67 12.95
C ARG A 269 -6.30 -7.50 12.48
N GLY A 270 -5.71 -6.34 12.25
CA GLY A 270 -6.42 -5.09 12.00
C GLY A 270 -6.96 -4.46 13.29
N TYR A 271 -7.18 -3.14 13.25
CA TYR A 271 -7.57 -2.37 14.43
C TYR A 271 -8.90 -2.85 15.05
N TYR A 272 -9.96 -2.99 14.26
CA TYR A 272 -11.30 -3.29 14.79
C TYR A 272 -11.44 -4.69 15.39
N ALA A 273 -10.62 -5.66 14.97
CA ALA A 273 -10.70 -7.04 15.44
C ALA A 273 -10.07 -7.27 16.82
N VAL A 274 -9.26 -6.33 17.31
CA VAL A 274 -8.51 -6.46 18.57
C VAL A 274 -9.30 -5.87 19.74
N GLY A 275 -9.39 -6.61 20.85
CA GLY A 275 -10.09 -6.19 22.08
C GLY A 275 -9.14 -5.77 23.22
N MET A 276 -9.62 -4.98 24.18
CA MET A 276 -8.85 -4.59 25.37
C MET A 276 -8.41 -5.78 26.24
N GLU A 277 -9.22 -6.84 26.29
CA GLU A 277 -8.91 -8.06 27.06
C GLU A 277 -7.75 -8.82 26.44
N GLU A 278 -7.73 -8.90 25.12
CA GLU A 278 -6.64 -9.50 24.35
C GLU A 278 -5.34 -8.73 24.54
N ILE A 279 -5.40 -7.40 24.47
CA ILE A 279 -4.23 -6.54 24.72
C ILE A 279 -3.67 -6.77 26.14
N ALA A 280 -4.53 -6.83 27.15
CA ALA A 280 -4.09 -7.08 28.53
C ALA A 280 -3.39 -8.44 28.67
N ALA A 281 -3.97 -9.48 28.06
CA ALA A 281 -3.40 -10.83 28.08
C ALA A 281 -2.06 -10.90 27.34
N ALA A 282 -1.96 -10.29 26.16
CA ALA A 282 -0.74 -10.32 25.36
C ALA A 282 0.39 -9.46 25.96
N ALA A 283 0.06 -8.41 26.72
CA ALA A 283 1.03 -7.59 27.45
C ALA A 283 1.36 -8.13 28.86
N ASP A 284 0.84 -9.31 29.22
CA ASP A 284 1.00 -9.93 30.55
C ASP A 284 0.65 -8.99 31.73
N VAL A 285 -0.46 -8.26 31.60
CA VAL A 285 -0.96 -7.35 32.63
C VAL A 285 -2.40 -7.65 33.01
N SER A 286 -2.76 -7.35 34.27
CA SER A 286 -4.17 -7.42 34.68
C SER A 286 -5.02 -6.38 33.93
N ARG A 287 -6.31 -6.68 33.73
CA ARG A 287 -7.26 -5.69 33.18
C ARG A 287 -7.23 -4.38 33.97
N ALA A 288 -7.26 -4.45 35.30
CA ALA A 288 -7.21 -3.27 36.15
C ALA A 288 -5.93 -2.44 35.91
N THR A 289 -4.79 -3.11 35.68
CA THR A 289 -3.53 -2.45 35.32
C THR A 289 -3.64 -1.78 33.94
N LEU A 290 -4.16 -2.45 32.92
CA LEU A 290 -4.35 -1.86 31.59
C LEU A 290 -5.27 -0.63 31.66
N TYR A 291 -6.46 -0.77 32.26
CA TYR A 291 -7.44 0.31 32.37
C TYR A 291 -6.95 1.52 33.20
N ARG A 292 -5.97 1.32 34.08
CA ARG A 292 -5.31 2.42 34.81
C ARG A 292 -4.48 3.32 33.89
N TYR A 293 -3.85 2.75 32.86
CA TYR A 293 -3.04 3.50 31.89
C TYR A 293 -3.84 3.93 30.67
N PHE A 294 -4.65 3.01 30.12
CA PHE A 294 -5.43 3.23 28.91
C PHE A 294 -6.86 2.77 29.12
N SER A 295 -7.80 3.73 29.20
CA SER A 295 -9.21 3.41 29.44
C SER A 295 -9.92 2.82 28.23
N THR A 296 -9.41 3.06 27.01
CA THR A 296 -9.96 2.55 25.74
C THR A 296 -8.85 2.24 24.76
N LYS A 297 -9.16 1.41 23.76
CA LYS A 297 -8.25 1.10 22.65
C LYS A 297 -7.94 2.33 21.80
N ASP A 298 -8.90 3.25 21.65
CA ASP A 298 -8.69 4.50 20.91
C ASP A 298 -7.62 5.38 21.59
N LYS A 299 -7.53 5.37 22.93
CA LYS A 299 -6.46 6.08 23.65
C LYS A 299 -5.08 5.44 23.43
N ILE A 300 -5.02 4.12 23.26
CA ILE A 300 -3.78 3.42 22.89
C ILE A 300 -3.36 3.84 21.48
N LEU A 301 -4.29 3.83 20.52
CA LEU A 301 -4.03 4.26 19.14
C LEU A 301 -3.62 5.73 19.06
N ALA A 302 -4.25 6.61 19.83
CA ALA A 302 -3.91 8.03 19.94
C ALA A 302 -2.47 8.24 20.46
N GLU A 303 -2.09 7.52 21.53
CA GLU A 303 -0.74 7.56 22.08
C GLU A 303 0.29 7.05 21.06
N LEU A 304 0.03 5.90 20.44
CA LEU A 304 0.90 5.34 19.40
C LEU A 304 1.05 6.31 18.21
N THR A 305 -0.04 6.93 17.76
CA THR A 305 -0.04 7.88 16.63
C THR A 305 0.79 9.11 16.95
N ARG A 306 0.59 9.75 18.11
CA ARG A 306 1.39 10.91 18.50
C ARG A 306 2.88 10.59 18.60
N ARG A 307 3.24 9.41 19.13
CA ARG A 307 4.64 8.97 19.17
C ARG A 307 5.19 8.74 17.76
N ALA A 308 4.41 8.10 16.90
CA ALA A 308 4.78 7.86 15.51
C ALA A 308 5.02 9.19 14.77
N VAL A 309 4.13 10.17 14.90
CA VAL A 309 4.27 11.51 14.29
C VAL A 309 5.54 12.21 14.77
N ALA A 310 5.74 12.29 16.09
CA ALA A 310 6.93 12.95 16.64
C ALA A 310 8.25 12.25 16.23
N GLU A 311 8.23 10.94 16.02
CA GLU A 311 9.40 10.18 15.60
C GLU A 311 9.66 10.26 14.10
N ILE A 312 8.62 10.23 13.25
CA ILE A 312 8.78 10.40 11.80
C ILE A 312 9.21 11.83 11.46
N GLU A 313 8.76 12.85 12.19
CA GLU A 313 9.23 14.23 12.03
C GLU A 313 10.74 14.37 12.28
N LYS A 314 11.26 13.69 13.30
CA LYS A 314 12.71 13.66 13.56
C LYS A 314 13.47 12.96 12.44
N HIS A 315 12.95 11.85 11.94
CA HIS A 315 13.54 11.15 10.79
C HIS A 315 13.51 12.03 9.54
N ALA A 316 12.39 12.69 9.26
CA ALA A 316 12.23 13.59 8.13
C ALA A 316 13.20 14.78 8.21
N ALA A 317 13.34 15.42 9.39
CA ALA A 317 14.26 16.53 9.58
C ALA A 317 15.73 16.15 9.35
N ALA A 318 16.10 14.90 9.64
CA ALA A 318 17.47 14.40 9.44
C ALA A 318 17.78 14.08 7.97
N LEU A 319 16.79 13.79 7.13
CA LEU A 319 16.99 13.25 5.79
C LEU A 319 17.73 14.21 4.83
N PRO A 320 17.39 15.51 4.72
CA PRO A 320 18.03 16.42 3.78
C PRO A 320 19.44 16.87 4.19
N VAL A 321 19.77 16.78 5.48
CA VAL A 321 21.01 17.30 6.07
C VAL A 321 22.02 16.20 6.40
N MET A 322 21.69 14.94 6.12
CA MET A 322 22.59 13.84 6.43
C MET A 322 23.85 13.86 5.55
N ALA A 323 24.96 13.36 6.08
CA ALA A 323 26.14 13.08 5.26
C ALA A 323 25.84 11.93 4.28
N ALA A 324 26.44 11.95 3.09
CA ALA A 324 26.20 10.94 2.05
C ALA A 324 26.47 9.47 2.50
N GLY A 325 27.33 9.28 3.51
CA GLY A 325 27.62 7.99 4.13
C GLY A 325 26.58 7.51 5.16
N SER A 326 25.67 8.38 5.60
CA SER A 326 24.74 8.12 6.71
C SER A 326 23.38 7.56 6.27
N LEU A 327 23.14 7.38 4.97
CA LEU A 327 21.86 6.90 4.46
C LEU A 327 21.48 5.50 5.00
N THR A 328 22.45 4.60 5.17
CA THR A 328 22.20 3.27 5.74
C THR A 328 21.77 3.35 7.20
N GLU A 329 22.42 4.20 8.00
CA GLU A 329 22.04 4.42 9.40
C GLU A 329 20.65 5.06 9.52
N TRP A 330 20.38 6.07 8.68
CA TRP A 330 19.06 6.69 8.61
C TRP A 330 17.98 5.68 8.20
N MET A 331 18.27 4.83 7.21
CA MET A 331 17.34 3.82 6.74
C MET A 331 17.07 2.74 7.79
N LEU A 332 18.09 2.34 8.55
CA LEU A 332 17.91 1.42 9.67
C LEU A 332 17.02 2.02 10.76
N GLY A 333 17.19 3.31 11.08
CA GLY A 333 16.28 4.05 11.95
C GLY A 333 14.84 4.02 11.43
N TYR A 334 14.66 4.31 10.13
CA TYR A 334 13.35 4.28 9.49
C TYR A 334 12.71 2.88 9.52
N VAL A 335 13.46 1.81 9.26
CA VAL A 335 12.95 0.42 9.33
C VAL A 335 12.48 0.10 10.74
N ARG A 336 13.25 0.43 11.78
CA ARG A 336 12.88 0.23 13.18
C ARG A 336 11.64 1.04 13.57
N PHE A 337 11.55 2.28 13.11
CA PHE A 337 10.36 3.10 13.23
C PHE A 337 9.15 2.39 12.60
N HIS A 338 9.27 1.93 11.35
CA HIS A 338 8.20 1.25 10.64
C HIS A 338 7.76 -0.03 11.35
N ARG A 339 8.71 -0.83 11.87
CA ARG A 339 8.43 -2.06 12.64
C ARG A 339 7.73 -1.79 13.96
N THR A 340 8.10 -0.71 14.65
CA THR A 340 7.52 -0.31 15.94
C THR A 340 6.08 0.15 15.77
N TYR A 341 5.81 0.95 14.74
CA TYR A 341 4.49 1.56 14.51
C TYR A 341 3.69 0.89 13.39
N ARG A 342 4.05 -0.33 12.97
CA ARG A 342 3.37 -1.06 11.88
C ARG A 342 1.85 -1.11 12.02
N GLY A 343 1.32 -1.24 13.24
CA GLY A 343 -0.12 -1.27 13.49
C GLY A 343 -0.79 0.08 13.26
N VAL A 344 -0.08 1.17 13.58
CA VAL A 344 -0.53 2.55 13.32
C VAL A 344 -0.46 2.84 11.84
N ILE A 345 0.65 2.51 11.20
CA ILE A 345 0.88 2.74 9.76
C ILE A 345 -0.17 1.99 8.95
N ARG A 346 -0.45 0.72 9.29
CA ARG A 346 -1.57 -0.04 8.71
C ARG A 346 -2.90 0.68 8.92
N ALA A 347 -3.20 1.13 10.14
CA ALA A 347 -4.44 1.83 10.44
C ALA A 347 -4.57 3.20 9.72
N TRP A 348 -3.46 3.88 9.40
CA TRP A 348 -3.44 5.06 8.53
C TRP A 348 -3.84 4.69 7.10
N PHE A 349 -3.26 3.63 6.53
CA PHE A 349 -3.56 3.19 5.16
C PHE A 349 -4.98 2.63 5.00
N ASP A 350 -5.53 2.02 6.05
CA ASP A 350 -6.89 1.47 6.10
C ASP A 350 -7.95 2.56 6.41
N GLY A 351 -7.55 3.85 6.55
CA GLY A 351 -8.46 4.98 6.81
C GLY A 351 -9.08 5.00 8.22
N THR A 352 -8.76 4.02 9.07
CA THR A 352 -9.32 3.85 10.42
C THR A 352 -8.95 5.00 11.36
N VAL A 353 -7.77 5.60 11.15
CA VAL A 353 -7.26 6.64 12.05
C VAL A 353 -7.98 7.99 11.82
N ALA A 354 -8.38 8.30 10.59
CA ALA A 354 -9.14 9.53 10.28
C ALA A 354 -10.53 9.56 10.97
N GLU A 355 -11.11 8.39 11.26
CA GLU A 355 -12.35 8.29 12.04
C GLU A 355 -12.16 8.55 13.55
N GLN A 356 -10.93 8.40 14.07
CA GLN A 356 -10.66 8.36 15.51
C GLN A 356 -9.72 9.47 16.01
N LEU A 357 -8.93 10.09 15.14
CA LEU A 357 -8.00 11.19 15.40
C LEU A 357 -8.22 12.32 14.40
N SER A 358 -7.84 13.55 14.72
CA SER A 358 -7.97 14.65 13.78
C SER A 358 -7.02 14.47 12.60
N ASP A 359 -7.54 14.57 11.37
CA ASP A 359 -6.78 14.51 10.11
C ASP A 359 -5.46 15.31 10.14
N ALA A 360 -5.46 16.45 10.85
CA ALA A 360 -4.34 17.37 10.98
C ALA A 360 -3.03 16.75 11.51
N ASP A 361 -3.08 15.78 12.44
CA ASP A 361 -1.87 15.21 13.05
C ASP A 361 -1.21 14.16 12.14
N VAL A 362 -2.02 13.36 11.44
CA VAL A 362 -1.52 12.32 10.52
C VAL A 362 -0.98 12.95 9.23
N ASP A 363 -1.68 13.95 8.72
CA ASP A 363 -1.23 14.73 7.55
C ASP A 363 0.12 15.42 7.82
N HIS A 364 0.38 15.84 9.06
CA HIS A 364 1.65 16.47 9.44
C HIS A 364 2.84 15.49 9.33
N GLY A 365 2.72 14.29 9.88
CA GLY A 365 3.81 13.29 9.88
C GLY A 365 4.12 12.76 8.49
N ILE A 366 3.09 12.39 7.72
CA ILE A 366 3.25 11.92 6.32
C ILE A 366 3.75 13.07 5.43
N GLY A 367 3.21 14.28 5.62
CA GLY A 367 3.66 15.48 4.93
C GLY A 367 5.14 15.78 5.15
N ALA A 368 5.62 15.67 6.39
CA ALA A 368 7.02 15.92 6.74
C ALA A 368 7.99 15.00 5.99
N ILE A 369 7.72 13.68 5.97
CA ILE A 369 8.60 12.74 5.27
C ILE A 369 8.55 12.94 3.74
N HIS A 370 7.38 13.25 3.17
CA HIS A 370 7.25 13.56 1.74
C HIS A 370 8.05 14.82 1.36
N GLN A 371 7.95 15.89 2.16
CA GLN A 371 8.72 17.12 1.94
C GLN A 371 10.23 16.87 2.05
N ALA A 372 10.66 16.08 3.03
CA ALA A 372 12.06 15.74 3.21
C ALA A 372 12.63 14.90 2.04
N VAL A 373 11.85 13.94 1.52
CA VAL A 373 12.20 13.17 0.33
C VAL A 373 12.29 14.08 -0.89
N ALA A 374 11.32 14.96 -1.11
CA ALA A 374 11.35 15.93 -2.22
C ALA A 374 12.57 16.85 -2.13
N ALA A 375 12.90 17.34 -0.93
CA ALA A 375 14.09 18.16 -0.69
C ALA A 375 15.37 17.39 -1.03
N LEU A 376 15.52 16.15 -0.58
CA LEU A 376 16.66 15.30 -0.95
C LEU A 376 16.76 15.09 -2.47
N LEU A 377 15.66 14.73 -3.12
CA LEU A 377 15.65 14.48 -4.56
C LEU A 377 15.91 15.75 -5.39
N SER A 378 15.62 16.94 -4.86
CA SER A 378 15.97 18.20 -5.53
C SER A 378 17.48 18.46 -5.59
N THR A 379 18.28 17.74 -4.80
CA THR A 379 19.75 17.87 -4.75
C THR A 379 20.50 16.87 -5.62
N VAL A 380 19.80 15.92 -6.24
CA VAL A 380 20.41 14.86 -7.05
C VAL A 380 20.00 14.98 -8.51
N ASP A 381 20.90 14.61 -9.42
CA ASP A 381 20.56 14.52 -10.84
C ASP A 381 19.81 13.20 -11.09
N LEU A 382 18.50 13.30 -11.31
CA LEU A 382 17.68 12.14 -11.62
C LEU A 382 18.02 11.57 -13.01
N PRO A 383 17.99 10.23 -13.18
CA PRO A 383 18.13 9.63 -14.51
C PRO A 383 17.12 10.19 -15.51
N ALA A 384 17.57 10.39 -16.75
CA ALA A 384 16.69 10.83 -17.84
C ALA A 384 15.48 9.90 -17.99
N GLY A 385 14.28 10.49 -18.06
CA GLY A 385 13.01 9.76 -18.16
C GLY A 385 12.29 9.54 -16.82
N ILE A 386 12.91 9.88 -15.69
CA ILE A 386 12.24 9.89 -14.37
C ILE A 386 11.70 11.29 -14.09
N ASP A 387 10.38 11.39 -13.92
CA ASP A 387 9.70 12.58 -13.42
C ASP A 387 9.91 12.74 -11.90
N ALA A 388 10.08 13.97 -11.42
CA ALA A 388 10.44 14.25 -10.03
C ALA A 388 9.35 13.83 -9.03
N ASP A 389 8.07 14.03 -9.37
CA ASP A 389 6.97 13.63 -8.50
C ASP A 389 6.85 12.09 -8.45
N VAL A 390 7.12 11.43 -9.58
CA VAL A 390 7.18 9.96 -9.63
C VAL A 390 8.38 9.44 -8.85
N ALA A 391 9.54 10.10 -8.90
CA ALA A 391 10.70 9.73 -8.08
C ALA A 391 10.37 9.79 -6.58
N GLY A 392 9.68 10.85 -6.13
CA GLY A 392 9.19 10.96 -4.76
C GLY A 392 8.25 9.81 -4.37
N ALA A 393 7.31 9.47 -5.25
CA ALA A 393 6.40 8.34 -5.03
C ALA A 393 7.11 6.97 -5.02
N VAL A 394 8.11 6.77 -5.87
CA VAL A 394 8.95 5.55 -5.86
C VAL A 394 9.75 5.46 -4.56
N PHE A 395 10.34 6.56 -4.09
CA PHE A 395 11.04 6.60 -2.82
C PHE A 395 10.09 6.24 -1.66
N ALA A 396 8.91 6.85 -1.61
CA ALA A 396 7.90 6.56 -0.60
C ALA A 396 7.42 5.09 -0.65
N ALA A 397 7.28 4.51 -1.85
CA ALA A 397 6.96 3.09 -2.02
C ALA A 397 8.08 2.18 -1.50
N VAL A 398 9.34 2.53 -1.72
CA VAL A 398 10.49 1.80 -1.13
C VAL A 398 10.42 1.86 0.39
N LEU A 399 10.23 3.06 0.97
CA LEU A 399 10.08 3.24 2.41
C LEU A 399 8.95 2.38 2.99
N GLY A 400 7.75 2.47 2.42
CA GLY A 400 6.57 1.81 2.98
C GLY A 400 6.48 0.30 2.76
N ARG A 401 7.17 -0.28 1.76
CA ARG A 401 6.96 -1.69 1.37
C ARG A 401 8.20 -2.56 1.34
N MET A 402 9.39 -1.96 1.23
CA MET A 402 10.65 -2.72 1.20
C MET A 402 11.28 -2.83 2.60
N SER A 403 10.65 -2.24 3.61
CA SER A 403 10.92 -2.46 5.04
C SER A 403 10.33 -3.78 5.55
N GLU A 404 9.41 -4.39 4.79
CA GLU A 404 8.77 -5.68 5.08
C GLU A 404 9.56 -6.85 4.49
N PRO A 405 9.49 -8.05 5.09
CA PRO A 405 10.21 -9.21 4.59
C PRO A 405 9.84 -9.50 3.12
N THR A 406 10.83 -9.81 2.30
CA THR A 406 10.67 -10.05 0.85
C THR A 406 10.56 -11.53 0.51
N GLY A 407 10.90 -12.45 1.42
CA GLY A 407 10.82 -13.89 1.25
C GLY A 407 10.23 -14.63 2.46
N ALA A 408 10.04 -15.95 2.33
CA ALA A 408 9.34 -16.80 3.30
C ALA A 408 10.08 -17.03 4.64
N SER A 409 11.35 -16.62 4.77
CA SER A 409 12.15 -16.77 5.99
C SER A 409 12.38 -15.41 6.64
N ALA A 410 11.42 -14.98 7.48
CA ALA A 410 11.57 -13.80 8.33
C ALA A 410 12.09 -14.24 9.71
N SER A 411 13.27 -13.76 10.12
CA SER A 411 13.71 -13.76 11.52
C SER A 411 14.06 -12.33 11.91
N ASP A 412 14.09 -12.01 13.21
CA ASP A 412 14.40 -10.65 13.72
C ASP A 412 15.79 -10.10 13.31
N SER A 413 16.63 -10.85 12.57
CA SER A 413 17.85 -10.33 11.92
C SER A 413 17.58 -9.58 10.60
N ASP A 414 16.35 -9.10 10.39
CA ASP A 414 15.82 -8.58 9.12
C ASP A 414 15.96 -7.05 8.95
N ASP A 415 16.09 -6.27 10.03
CA ASP A 415 16.07 -4.80 9.94
C ASP A 415 17.27 -4.22 9.17
N GLU A 416 18.48 -4.71 9.46
CA GLU A 416 19.71 -4.29 8.75
C GLU A 416 19.66 -4.73 7.29
N ARG A 417 19.18 -5.95 7.02
CA ARG A 417 19.03 -6.46 5.66
C ARG A 417 18.02 -5.64 4.85
N ALA A 418 16.87 -5.32 5.44
CA ALA A 418 15.85 -4.47 4.82
C ALA A 418 16.42 -3.07 4.54
N ALA A 419 17.09 -2.46 5.51
CA ALA A 419 17.72 -1.15 5.33
C ALA A 419 18.77 -1.17 4.22
N GLU A 420 19.65 -2.17 4.17
CA GLU A 420 20.63 -2.36 3.10
C GLU A 420 19.98 -2.54 1.73
N LEU A 421 18.89 -3.32 1.64
CA LEU A 421 18.14 -3.51 0.42
C LEU A 421 17.54 -2.19 -0.07
N MET A 422 16.86 -1.45 0.81
CA MET A 422 16.25 -0.15 0.49
C MET A 422 17.30 0.85 -0.01
N VAL A 423 18.44 0.97 0.69
CA VAL A 423 19.57 1.81 0.27
C VAL A 423 20.09 1.37 -1.09
N LYS A 424 20.25 0.06 -1.32
CA LYS A 424 20.71 -0.49 -2.59
C LYS A 424 19.77 -0.13 -3.73
N LEU A 425 18.46 -0.31 -3.56
CA LEU A 425 17.46 0.03 -4.59
C LEU A 425 17.48 1.52 -4.92
N LEU A 426 17.54 2.38 -3.90
CA LEU A 426 17.57 3.84 -4.08
C LEU A 426 18.87 4.31 -4.74
N ARG A 427 20.04 3.83 -4.31
CA ARG A 427 21.34 4.20 -4.92
C ARG A 427 21.49 3.74 -6.36
N ARG A 428 20.89 2.61 -6.71
CA ARG A 428 20.88 2.11 -8.09
C ARG A 428 20.01 2.96 -9.02
N SER A 429 18.94 3.54 -8.51
CA SER A 429 17.92 4.23 -9.30
C SER A 429 17.93 5.76 -9.11
N LEU A 430 17.47 6.25 -7.95
CA LEU A 430 17.20 7.67 -7.72
C LEU A 430 18.40 8.45 -7.15
N LEU A 431 19.23 7.82 -6.33
CA LEU A 431 20.34 8.43 -5.61
C LEU A 431 21.70 7.99 -6.19
N ARG A 432 21.82 8.03 -7.52
CA ARG A 432 23.05 7.62 -8.21
C ARG A 432 24.17 8.64 -7.91
N SER A 433 25.34 8.13 -7.55
CA SER A 433 26.56 8.92 -7.29
C SER A 433 27.59 8.74 -8.40
#